data_AF-A0A661ZG90-F1
#
_entry.id   AF-A0A661ZG90-F1
#
_cell.length_a   1.000
_cell.length_b   1.000
_cell.length_c   1.000
_cell.angle_alpha   90.00
_cell.angle_beta   90.00
_cell.angle_gamma   90.00
#
_symmetry.space_group_name_H-M   'P 1'
#
loop_
_entity.id
_entity.type
_entity.pdbx_description
1 polymer ?
#
loop_
_entity_poly.entity_id
_entity_poly.type
_entity_poly.pdbx_seq_one_letter_code
_entity_poly.pdbx_strand_id
1 'polypeptide(L)'
;QIYFDGISFTAIDKNSIKSFKKLIKPCVFQSKNHIVIEQSSNYEDTFVFNKYHNQQKSFLAIKKNDTISTPVYSVFDKNAYQLSQSYFNQIISKYNQITPPEANIIQNGSWDGDMLRLADSLIIFELVSWYLKVESQPVICSSFSYGNLFLIFDVTNDVLVKFNDKLQIQDTLLLFTKESPNQFNEFWQDKNNEDIYAVKQKLGIYYLRKINLRTGEANPFVIANELAFPSKTKIHGHTAYSLFYKNNTGKILTKNLK
;
A
#
# COMPACT_ATOMS: atom_id res chain seq x y z
N GLN A 1 -26.52 9.10 1.86
CA GLN A 1 -26.09 9.93 0.70
C GLN A 1 -26.10 9.03 -0.51
N ILE A 2 -26.35 9.54 -1.72
CA ILE A 2 -26.33 8.71 -2.94
C ILE A 2 -25.09 9.12 -3.73
N TYR A 3 -24.26 8.16 -4.11
CA TYR A 3 -23.06 8.37 -4.92
C TYR A 3 -23.26 7.76 -6.30
N PHE A 4 -22.83 8.48 -7.31
CA PHE A 4 -22.89 8.06 -8.70
C PHE A 4 -21.47 7.86 -9.20
N ASP A 5 -21.14 6.65 -9.62
CA ASP A 5 -19.80 6.26 -10.10
C ASP A 5 -19.64 6.40 -11.63
N GLY A 6 -20.66 6.93 -12.31
CA GLY A 6 -20.73 7.03 -13.76
C GLY A 6 -21.55 5.92 -14.43
N ILE A 7 -21.93 4.86 -13.72
CA ILE A 7 -22.70 3.72 -14.24
C ILE A 7 -23.93 3.44 -13.37
N SER A 8 -23.83 3.58 -12.05
CA SER A 8 -24.90 3.23 -11.11
C SER A 8 -24.98 4.18 -9.92
N PHE A 9 -26.17 4.26 -9.33
CA PHE A 9 -26.41 5.00 -8.09
C PHE A 9 -26.31 4.04 -6.90
N THR A 10 -25.36 4.30 -6.00
CA THR A 10 -25.19 3.52 -4.78
C THR A 10 -25.57 4.37 -3.57
N ALA A 11 -26.46 3.84 -2.73
CA ALA A 11 -26.78 4.45 -1.45
C ALA A 11 -25.60 4.23 -0.49
N ILE A 12 -24.88 5.32 -0.18
CA ILE A 12 -23.85 5.36 0.85
C ILE A 12 -24.50 5.73 2.17
N ASP A 13 -24.34 4.85 3.15
CA ASP A 13 -24.79 5.13 4.51
C ASP A 13 -24.08 6.38 5.07
N LYS A 14 -24.85 7.25 5.74
CA LYS A 14 -24.45 8.64 6.06
C LYS A 14 -23.19 8.74 6.93
N ASN A 15 -22.77 7.63 7.56
CA ASN A 15 -21.71 7.58 8.56
C ASN A 15 -20.55 6.61 8.24
N SER A 16 -20.51 5.94 7.08
CA SER A 16 -19.40 5.03 6.76
C SER A 16 -18.35 5.69 5.87
N ILE A 17 -17.41 6.41 6.49
CA ILE A 17 -16.17 6.87 5.83
C ILE A 17 -15.45 5.69 5.15
N LYS A 18 -15.59 4.47 5.71
CA LYS A 18 -15.03 3.24 5.14
C LYS A 18 -15.68 2.88 3.81
N SER A 19 -17.02 2.89 3.72
CA SER A 19 -17.75 2.61 2.47
C SER A 19 -17.53 3.70 1.43
N PHE A 20 -17.45 4.97 1.84
CA PHE A 20 -17.13 6.09 0.96
C PHE A 20 -15.70 5.99 0.39
N LYS A 21 -14.70 5.64 1.21
CA LYS A 21 -13.32 5.41 0.77
C LYS A 21 -13.17 4.19 -0.15
N LYS A 22 -14.00 3.17 0.01
CA LYS A 22 -14.05 2.02 -0.91
C LYS A 22 -14.52 2.42 -2.32
N LEU A 23 -15.45 3.38 -2.41
CA LEU A 23 -16.04 3.81 -3.68
C LEU A 23 -15.21 4.87 -4.43
N ILE A 24 -14.36 5.62 -3.70
CA ILE A 24 -13.52 6.66 -4.29
C ILE A 24 -12.09 6.12 -4.45
N LYS A 25 -11.65 5.94 -5.70
CA LYS A 25 -10.25 5.66 -6.02
C LYS A 25 -9.38 6.82 -5.50
N PRO A 26 -8.21 6.58 -4.89
CA PRO A 26 -7.47 7.62 -4.21
C PRO A 26 -6.82 8.49 -5.28
N CYS A 27 -7.26 9.74 -5.38
CA CYS A 27 -6.54 10.74 -6.14
C CYS A 27 -5.20 11.00 -5.44
N VAL A 28 -4.10 10.60 -6.07
CA VAL A 28 -2.73 10.75 -5.53
C VAL A 28 -2.02 11.98 -6.08
N PHE A 29 -2.46 12.50 -7.22
CA PHE A 29 -1.94 13.72 -7.82
C PHE A 29 -2.97 14.38 -8.72
N GLN A 30 -2.96 15.71 -8.76
CA GLN A 30 -3.82 16.49 -9.63
C GLN A 30 -3.02 17.63 -10.24
N SER A 31 -2.97 17.67 -11.58
CA SER A 31 -2.43 18.80 -12.33
C SER A 31 -3.56 19.64 -12.93
N LYS A 32 -3.21 20.60 -13.80
CA LYS A 32 -4.20 21.41 -14.52
C LYS A 32 -5.15 20.54 -15.34
N ASN A 33 -4.62 19.54 -16.04
CA ASN A 33 -5.36 18.76 -17.04
C ASN A 33 -5.63 17.31 -16.62
N HIS A 34 -4.87 16.77 -15.66
CA HIS A 34 -4.92 15.36 -15.29
C HIS A 34 -5.24 15.16 -13.81
N ILE A 35 -5.91 14.06 -13.52
CA ILE A 35 -6.07 13.48 -12.19
C ILE A 35 -5.41 12.11 -12.24
N VAL A 36 -4.49 11.82 -11.33
CA VAL A 36 -3.86 10.51 -11.21
C VAL A 36 -4.51 9.77 -10.06
N ILE A 37 -5.02 8.59 -10.37
CA ILE A 37 -5.56 7.64 -9.41
C ILE A 37 -4.61 6.47 -9.25
N GLU A 38 -4.50 6.00 -8.01
CA GLU A 38 -3.78 4.78 -7.70
C GLU A 38 -4.73 3.59 -7.82
N GLN A 39 -4.30 2.58 -8.60
CA GLN A 39 -4.94 1.28 -8.68
C GLN A 39 -3.98 0.24 -8.12
N SER A 40 -4.22 -0.13 -6.86
CA SER A 40 -3.66 -1.36 -6.32
C SER A 40 -4.53 -2.52 -6.76
N SER A 41 -3.93 -3.70 -6.86
CA SER A 41 -4.65 -4.92 -7.18
C SER A 41 -5.54 -5.42 -6.02
N ASN A 42 -5.59 -4.66 -4.92
CA ASN A 42 -6.32 -4.96 -3.67
C ASN A 42 -7.43 -3.93 -3.36
N TYR A 43 -8.03 -3.30 -4.37
CA TYR A 43 -9.06 -2.27 -4.10
C TYR A 43 -10.37 -2.86 -3.55
N GLU A 44 -10.55 -4.18 -3.68
CA GLU A 44 -11.59 -4.92 -2.97
C GLU A 44 -10.99 -5.49 -1.69
N ASP A 45 -11.36 -4.88 -0.56
CA ASP A 45 -11.06 -5.20 0.85
C ASP A 45 -11.46 -6.65 1.28
N THR A 46 -11.65 -7.54 0.33
CA THR A 46 -12.05 -8.93 0.47
C THR A 46 -10.85 -9.80 0.12
N PHE A 47 -10.58 -10.84 0.91
CA PHE A 47 -9.52 -11.83 0.67
C PHE A 47 -9.72 -12.66 -0.62
N VAL A 48 -10.49 -12.13 -1.58
CA VAL A 48 -10.80 -12.70 -2.89
C VAL A 48 -9.53 -12.72 -3.72
N PHE A 49 -9.34 -13.85 -4.40
CA PHE A 49 -8.23 -14.09 -5.30
C PHE A 49 -8.01 -12.91 -6.27
N ASN A 50 -6.85 -12.29 -6.15
CA ASN A 50 -6.34 -11.30 -7.09
C ASN A 50 -5.31 -11.98 -7.98
N LYS A 51 -5.50 -11.86 -9.31
CA LYS A 51 -4.63 -12.44 -10.36
C LYS A 51 -3.14 -12.23 -10.12
N TYR A 52 -2.75 -11.12 -9.50
CA TYR A 52 -1.35 -10.76 -9.28
C TYR A 52 -0.89 -10.86 -7.82
N HIS A 53 -1.69 -11.45 -6.92
CA HIS A 53 -1.32 -11.66 -5.51
C HIS A 53 -0.79 -10.40 -4.79
N ASN A 54 -1.36 -9.23 -5.12
CA ASN A 54 -0.93 -7.91 -4.63
C ASN A 54 0.46 -7.44 -5.09
N GLN A 55 1.08 -8.16 -6.03
CA GLN A 55 2.43 -7.90 -6.54
C GLN A 55 2.45 -6.94 -7.74
N GLN A 56 1.32 -6.31 -8.05
CA GLN A 56 1.23 -5.25 -9.05
C GLN A 56 0.53 -4.02 -8.47
N LYS A 57 1.12 -2.85 -8.78
CA LYS A 57 0.54 -1.54 -8.54
C LYS A 57 0.59 -0.70 -9.81
N SER A 58 -0.46 0.07 -10.09
CA SER A 58 -0.52 0.91 -11.29
C SER A 58 -1.10 2.27 -10.99
N PHE A 59 -0.59 3.29 -11.69
CA PHE A 59 -1.05 4.67 -11.60
C PHE A 59 -1.67 5.02 -12.93
N LEU A 60 -2.94 5.43 -12.90
CA LEU A 60 -3.70 5.77 -14.09
C LEU A 60 -4.04 7.27 -14.06
N ALA A 61 -3.90 7.92 -15.21
CA ALA A 61 -4.33 9.29 -15.40
C ALA A 61 -5.69 9.35 -16.07
N ILE A 62 -6.53 10.25 -15.59
CA ILE A 62 -7.80 10.62 -16.20
C ILE A 62 -7.66 12.09 -16.59
N LYS A 63 -7.91 12.44 -17.85
CA LYS A 63 -8.03 13.84 -18.26
C LYS A 63 -9.33 14.39 -17.69
N LYS A 64 -9.34 15.62 -17.16
CA LYS A 64 -10.52 16.17 -16.45
C LYS A 64 -11.82 16.24 -17.27
N ASN A 65 -11.72 16.19 -18.60
CA ASN A 65 -12.86 16.22 -19.51
C ASN A 65 -13.05 14.88 -20.25
N ASP A 66 -12.45 13.82 -19.74
CA ASP A 66 -12.45 12.49 -20.34
C ASP A 66 -12.83 11.46 -19.26
N THR A 67 -13.39 10.35 -19.70
CA THR A 67 -13.68 9.18 -18.85
C THR A 67 -12.63 8.08 -19.03
N ILE A 68 -11.80 8.18 -20.07
CA ILE A 68 -10.79 7.18 -20.38
C ILE A 68 -9.58 7.39 -19.49
N SER A 69 -9.20 6.32 -18.78
CA SER A 69 -7.97 6.28 -17.99
C SER A 69 -6.81 5.76 -18.82
N THR A 70 -5.66 6.43 -18.78
CA THR A 70 -4.41 5.99 -19.44
C THR A 70 -3.36 5.61 -18.39
N PRO A 71 -2.62 4.52 -18.57
CA PRO A 71 -1.54 4.15 -17.65
C PRO A 71 -0.42 5.19 -17.67
N VAL A 72 0.03 5.60 -16.48
CA VAL A 72 1.18 6.51 -16.27
C VAL A 72 2.41 5.73 -15.90
N TYR A 73 2.25 4.82 -14.93
CA TYR A 73 3.35 4.02 -14.39
C TYR A 73 2.80 2.74 -13.77
N SER A 74 3.59 1.66 -13.79
CA SER A 74 3.23 0.40 -13.16
C SER A 74 4.45 -0.28 -12.58
N VAL A 75 4.29 -0.82 -11.38
CA VAL A 75 5.30 -1.63 -10.70
C VAL A 75 4.78 -3.05 -10.61
N PHE A 76 5.64 -4.02 -10.91
CA PHE A 76 5.34 -5.43 -10.81
C PHE A 76 6.53 -6.19 -10.21
N ASP A 77 6.35 -6.75 -9.01
CA ASP A 77 7.34 -7.62 -8.40
C ASP A 77 7.14 -9.06 -8.88
N LYS A 78 7.82 -9.39 -9.98
CA LYS A 78 7.71 -10.71 -10.61
C LYS A 78 8.17 -11.84 -9.68
N ASN A 79 9.18 -11.60 -8.85
CA ASN A 79 9.75 -12.64 -7.99
C ASN A 79 8.81 -12.93 -6.83
N ALA A 80 8.32 -11.89 -6.14
CA ALA A 80 7.31 -12.03 -5.10
C ALA A 80 6.00 -12.63 -5.65
N TYR A 81 5.63 -12.31 -6.90
CA TYR A 81 4.47 -12.90 -7.57
C TYR A 81 4.63 -14.42 -7.74
N GLN A 82 5.77 -14.86 -8.27
CA GLN A 82 6.04 -16.29 -8.46
C GLN A 82 6.02 -17.06 -7.14
N LEU A 83 6.59 -16.48 -6.08
CA LEU A 83 6.58 -17.07 -4.74
C LEU A 83 5.16 -17.14 -4.16
N SER A 84 4.41 -16.04 -4.23
CA SER A 84 3.00 -15.98 -3.82
C SER A 84 2.13 -17.01 -4.54
N GLN A 85 2.30 -17.12 -5.85
CA GLN A 85 1.58 -18.08 -6.68
C GLN A 85 1.91 -19.53 -6.30
N SER A 86 3.18 -19.80 -5.96
CA SER A 86 3.61 -21.12 -5.47
C SER A 86 2.92 -21.49 -4.15
N TYR A 87 2.91 -20.58 -3.17
CA TYR A 87 2.21 -20.78 -1.90
C TYR A 87 0.70 -20.95 -2.09
N PHE A 88 0.09 -20.12 -2.93
CA PHE A 88 -1.32 -20.24 -3.29
C PHE A 88 -1.63 -21.65 -3.82
N ASN A 89 -0.87 -22.12 -4.81
CA ASN A 89 -1.07 -23.46 -5.37
C ASN A 89 -0.85 -24.57 -4.33
N GLN A 90 0.13 -24.40 -3.43
CA GLN A 90 0.40 -25.34 -2.36
C GLN A 90 -0.78 -25.45 -1.38
N ILE A 91 -1.40 -24.32 -1.00
CA ILE A 91 -2.58 -24.30 -0.14
C ILE A 91 -3.74 -25.05 -0.80
N ILE A 92 -4.04 -24.72 -2.07
CA ILE A 92 -5.12 -25.37 -2.83
C ILE A 92 -4.88 -26.88 -2.95
N SER A 93 -3.65 -27.28 -3.25
CA SER A 93 -3.26 -28.69 -3.36
C SER A 93 -3.45 -29.43 -2.03
N LYS A 94 -2.98 -28.86 -0.92
CA LYS A 94 -3.13 -29.46 0.42
C LYS A 94 -4.58 -29.54 0.87
N TYR A 95 -5.38 -28.50 0.62
CA TYR A 95 -6.81 -28.51 0.89
C TYR A 95 -7.50 -29.66 0.13
N ASN A 96 -7.26 -29.80 -1.17
CA ASN A 96 -7.82 -30.88 -1.97
C ASN A 96 -7.36 -32.29 -1.54
N GLN A 97 -6.21 -32.43 -0.88
CA GLN A 97 -5.73 -33.70 -0.36
C GLN A 97 -6.36 -34.10 0.98
N ILE A 98 -6.66 -33.12 1.82
CA ILE A 98 -7.09 -33.35 3.21
C ILE A 98 -8.61 -33.32 3.33
N THR A 99 -9.29 -32.47 2.56
CA THR A 99 -10.74 -32.28 2.63
C THR A 99 -11.46 -33.29 1.73
N PRO A 100 -12.36 -34.13 2.28
CA PRO A 100 -13.17 -35.05 1.49
C PRO A 100 -14.01 -34.33 0.42
N PRO A 101 -14.29 -34.96 -0.75
CA PRO A 101 -15.01 -34.32 -1.85
C PRO A 101 -16.34 -33.66 -1.44
N GLU A 102 -17.12 -34.31 -0.59
CA GLU A 102 -18.40 -33.82 -0.08
C GLU A 102 -18.28 -32.52 0.73
N ALA A 103 -17.14 -32.28 1.38
CA ALA A 103 -16.87 -31.08 2.17
C ALA A 103 -16.00 -30.06 1.41
N ASN A 104 -15.47 -30.42 0.25
CA ASN A 104 -14.50 -29.62 -0.48
C ASN A 104 -15.19 -28.46 -1.22
N ILE A 105 -15.12 -27.26 -0.63
CA ILE A 105 -15.82 -26.09 -1.17
C ILE A 105 -15.30 -25.66 -2.55
N ILE A 106 -14.06 -25.99 -2.90
CA ILE A 106 -13.46 -25.72 -4.21
C ILE A 106 -14.08 -26.63 -5.26
N GLN A 107 -14.07 -27.94 -5.03
CA GLN A 107 -14.64 -28.94 -5.94
C GLN A 107 -16.15 -28.75 -6.13
N ASN A 108 -16.84 -28.33 -5.08
CA ASN A 108 -18.27 -28.04 -5.11
C ASN A 108 -18.61 -26.68 -5.77
N GLY A 109 -17.61 -25.91 -6.23
CA GLY A 109 -17.81 -24.62 -6.91
C GLY A 109 -18.37 -23.50 -6.01
N SER A 110 -18.24 -23.65 -4.69
CA SER A 110 -18.78 -22.71 -3.68
C SER A 110 -17.70 -21.81 -3.06
N TRP A 111 -16.45 -21.97 -3.50
CA TRP A 111 -15.33 -21.14 -3.09
C TRP A 111 -15.30 -19.85 -3.91
N ASP A 112 -15.20 -18.73 -3.20
CA ASP A 112 -15.20 -17.35 -3.72
C ASP A 112 -13.78 -16.76 -3.85
N GLY A 113 -12.75 -17.57 -3.61
CA GLY A 113 -11.36 -17.12 -3.60
C GLY A 113 -10.85 -16.70 -2.23
N ASP A 114 -11.68 -16.67 -1.18
CA ASP A 114 -11.23 -16.36 0.19
C ASP A 114 -10.38 -17.49 0.76
N MET A 115 -9.08 -17.23 0.91
CA MET A 115 -8.10 -18.20 1.44
C MET A 115 -8.39 -18.60 2.89
N LEU A 116 -9.02 -17.75 3.70
CA LEU A 116 -9.35 -18.07 5.09
C LEU A 116 -10.39 -19.19 5.18
N ARG A 117 -11.29 -19.31 4.19
CA ARG A 117 -12.30 -20.37 4.13
C ARG A 117 -11.69 -21.76 3.89
N LEU A 118 -10.44 -21.82 3.43
CA LEU A 118 -9.70 -23.07 3.23
C LEU A 118 -8.95 -23.54 4.48
N ALA A 119 -8.85 -22.71 5.52
CA ALA A 119 -8.09 -23.01 6.73
C ALA A 119 -8.84 -23.97 7.69
N ASP A 120 -9.21 -25.15 7.19
CA ASP A 120 -9.98 -26.18 7.92
C ASP A 120 -9.13 -27.10 8.82
N SER A 121 -7.81 -27.00 8.71
CA SER A 121 -6.83 -27.77 9.49
C SER A 121 -5.66 -26.88 9.90
N LEU A 122 -4.95 -27.26 10.97
CA LEU A 122 -3.81 -26.49 11.48
C LEU A 122 -2.73 -26.25 10.42
N ILE A 123 -2.43 -27.28 9.61
CA ILE A 123 -1.41 -27.21 8.55
C ILE A 123 -1.82 -26.19 7.47
N ILE A 124 -3.09 -26.19 7.05
CA ILE A 124 -3.55 -25.24 6.03
C ILE A 124 -3.67 -23.85 6.63
N PHE A 125 -4.12 -23.73 7.88
CA PHE A 125 -4.17 -22.45 8.60
C PHE A 125 -2.80 -21.77 8.67
N GLU A 126 -1.72 -22.50 8.97
CA GLU A 126 -0.37 -21.96 8.99
C GLU A 126 0.06 -21.44 7.63
N LEU A 127 -0.19 -22.19 6.55
CA LEU A 127 0.15 -21.78 5.19
C LEU A 127 -0.66 -20.56 4.73
N VAL A 128 -1.97 -20.56 5.00
CA VAL A 128 -2.85 -19.43 4.72
C VAL A 128 -2.39 -18.19 5.49
N SER A 129 -2.03 -18.35 6.76
CA SER A 129 -1.54 -17.26 7.60
C SER A 129 -0.23 -16.68 7.06
N TRP A 130 0.72 -17.53 6.68
CA TRP A 130 1.99 -17.10 6.08
C TRP A 130 1.77 -16.39 4.74
N TYR A 131 0.99 -16.99 3.85
CA TYR A 131 0.65 -16.41 2.56
C TYR A 131 0.03 -15.02 2.73
N LEU A 132 -1.00 -14.88 3.58
CA LEU A 132 -1.68 -13.59 3.77
C LEU A 132 -0.81 -12.53 4.46
N LYS A 133 0.08 -12.92 5.37
CA LYS A 133 0.90 -11.97 6.17
C LYS A 133 2.26 -11.64 5.59
N VAL A 134 2.79 -12.48 4.71
CA VAL A 134 4.15 -12.36 4.20
C VAL A 134 4.14 -12.30 2.67
N GLU A 135 3.69 -13.37 2.02
CA GLU A 135 3.87 -13.51 0.57
C GLU A 135 2.97 -12.59 -0.24
N SER A 136 1.68 -12.51 0.12
CA SER A 136 0.70 -11.68 -0.58
C SER A 136 0.69 -10.23 -0.10
N GLN A 137 1.75 -9.77 0.59
CA GLN A 137 1.84 -8.38 1.01
C GLN A 137 1.97 -7.47 -0.23
N PRO A 138 1.24 -6.33 -0.28
CA PRO A 138 1.28 -5.48 -1.45
C PRO A 138 2.67 -4.91 -1.74
N VAL A 139 2.95 -4.69 -3.04
CA VAL A 139 4.16 -3.96 -3.46
C VAL A 139 4.27 -2.63 -2.73
N ILE A 140 5.43 -2.40 -2.12
CA ILE A 140 5.77 -1.13 -1.48
C ILE A 140 6.11 -0.13 -2.58
N CYS A 141 5.09 0.62 -3.01
CA CYS A 141 5.26 1.70 -3.95
C CYS A 141 4.41 2.90 -3.52
N SER A 142 5.06 3.93 -2.98
CA SER A 142 4.38 5.12 -2.47
C SER A 142 4.41 6.23 -3.49
N SER A 143 3.38 7.10 -3.46
CA SER A 143 3.32 8.24 -4.37
C SER A 143 2.93 9.52 -3.63
N PHE A 144 3.49 10.64 -4.07
CA PHE A 144 3.30 11.94 -3.43
C PHE A 144 3.26 13.07 -4.45
N SER A 145 2.49 14.11 -4.14
CA SER A 145 2.58 15.41 -4.82
C SER A 145 3.65 16.25 -4.12
N TYR A 146 4.56 16.86 -4.87
CA TYR A 146 5.61 17.74 -4.37
C TYR A 146 5.72 18.97 -5.27
N GLY A 147 5.18 20.11 -4.84
CA GLY A 147 4.93 21.24 -5.73
C GLY A 147 4.16 20.82 -6.99
N ASN A 148 4.77 21.01 -8.16
CA ASN A 148 4.20 20.62 -9.47
C ASN A 148 4.66 19.22 -9.95
N LEU A 149 5.36 18.46 -9.10
CA LEU A 149 5.85 17.13 -9.43
C LEU A 149 4.96 16.05 -8.83
N PHE A 150 4.83 14.96 -9.58
CA PHE A 150 4.31 13.70 -9.08
C PHE A 150 5.49 12.75 -8.86
N LEU A 151 5.66 12.31 -7.62
CA LEU A 151 6.76 11.45 -7.21
C LEU A 151 6.26 10.04 -6.99
N ILE A 152 6.98 9.05 -7.52
CA ILE A 152 6.74 7.63 -7.27
C ILE A 152 8.00 7.03 -6.69
N PHE A 153 7.89 6.47 -5.49
CA PHE A 153 8.92 5.68 -4.83
C PHE A 153 8.65 4.21 -5.17
N ASP A 154 9.37 3.68 -6.15
CA ASP A 154 9.33 2.27 -6.52
C ASP A 154 10.45 1.53 -5.80
N VAL A 155 10.10 0.87 -4.69
CA VAL A 155 11.06 0.09 -3.89
C VAL A 155 11.38 -1.25 -4.54
N THR A 156 10.55 -1.74 -5.45
CA THR A 156 10.84 -3.00 -6.17
C THR A 156 11.99 -2.81 -7.16
N ASN A 157 12.03 -1.66 -7.83
CA ASN A 157 13.07 -1.31 -8.79
C ASN A 157 14.12 -0.35 -8.25
N ASP A 158 14.09 -0.03 -6.95
CA ASP A 158 15.03 0.87 -6.27
C ASP A 158 15.14 2.26 -6.88
N VAL A 159 14.01 2.83 -7.30
CA VAL A 159 13.99 4.13 -7.98
C VAL A 159 12.94 5.11 -7.44
N LEU A 160 13.32 6.39 -7.45
CA LEU A 160 12.43 7.52 -7.34
C LEU A 160 12.21 8.07 -8.75
N VAL A 161 10.99 7.90 -9.27
CA VAL A 161 10.58 8.45 -10.56
C VAL A 161 9.85 9.76 -10.32
N LYS A 162 10.26 10.81 -11.04
CA LYS A 162 9.64 12.14 -10.97
C LYS A 162 8.92 12.44 -12.27
N PHE A 163 7.66 12.81 -12.18
CA PHE A 163 6.85 13.23 -13.30
C PHE A 163 6.54 14.72 -13.18
N ASN A 164 6.51 15.41 -14.33
CA ASN A 164 6.04 16.79 -14.41
C ASN A 164 4.49 16.86 -14.41
N ASP A 165 3.95 18.06 -14.52
CA ASP A 165 2.51 18.35 -14.55
C ASP A 165 1.77 17.75 -15.78
N LYS A 166 2.52 17.45 -16.84
CA LYS A 166 2.08 16.73 -18.04
C LYS A 166 2.25 15.21 -17.94
N LEU A 167 2.65 14.70 -16.77
CA LEU A 167 2.89 13.28 -16.49
C LEU A 167 3.99 12.65 -17.37
N GLN A 168 4.95 13.45 -17.80
CA GLN A 168 6.17 12.96 -18.46
C GLN A 168 7.25 12.76 -17.40
N ILE A 169 8.02 11.68 -17.53
CA ILE A 169 9.19 11.44 -16.66
C ILE A 169 10.18 12.58 -16.87
N GLN A 170 10.43 13.32 -15.80
CA GLN A 170 11.43 14.38 -15.76
C GLN A 170 12.79 13.83 -15.30
N ASP A 171 12.78 12.88 -14.37
CA ASP A 171 13.99 12.35 -13.75
C ASP A 171 13.71 10.98 -13.11
N THR A 172 14.74 10.14 -13.02
CA THR A 172 14.72 8.85 -12.34
C THR A 172 16.00 8.72 -11.53
N LEU A 173 15.87 8.63 -10.22
CA LEU A 173 17.01 8.52 -9.30
C LEU A 173 17.03 7.15 -8.65
N LEU A 174 18.22 6.59 -8.43
CA LEU A 174 18.37 5.41 -7.59
C LEU A 174 18.07 5.77 -6.12
N LEU A 175 17.21 4.99 -5.49
CA LEU A 175 16.94 5.08 -4.07
C LEU A 175 18.00 4.31 -3.29
N PHE A 176 18.42 4.87 -2.15
CA PHE A 176 19.25 4.16 -1.17
C PHE A 176 20.57 3.58 -1.73
N THR A 177 21.30 4.36 -2.54
CA THR A 177 22.57 3.99 -3.20
C THR A 177 23.64 3.29 -2.31
N LYS A 178 23.51 3.33 -0.98
CA LYS A 178 24.44 2.75 0.00
C LYS A 178 23.82 1.69 0.91
N GLU A 179 22.51 1.42 0.83
CA GLU A 179 21.79 0.53 1.75
C GLU A 179 20.73 -0.31 1.04
N SER A 180 20.37 -1.45 1.61
CA SER A 180 19.32 -2.29 1.02
C SER A 180 17.94 -1.62 1.16
N PRO A 181 17.22 -1.38 0.05
CA PRO A 181 15.88 -0.78 0.00
C PRO A 181 14.84 -1.55 0.83
N ASN A 182 15.01 -2.87 0.94
CA ASN A 182 14.12 -3.78 1.66
C ASN A 182 14.05 -3.53 3.17
N GLN A 183 14.75 -2.52 3.68
CA GLN A 183 14.67 -2.12 5.08
C GLN A 183 13.51 -1.18 5.41
N PHE A 184 12.83 -0.62 4.41
CA PHE A 184 11.74 0.32 4.61
C PHE A 184 10.40 -0.33 4.30
N ASN A 185 9.43 -0.05 5.15
CA ASN A 185 8.09 -0.63 5.05
C ASN A 185 7.11 0.34 4.39
N GLU A 186 7.38 1.64 4.50
CA GLU A 186 6.47 2.70 4.06
C GLU A 186 7.23 4.03 3.89
N PHE A 187 6.52 5.02 3.34
CA PHE A 187 7.01 6.39 3.20
C PHE A 187 5.96 7.35 3.75
N TRP A 188 6.40 8.39 4.45
CA TRP A 188 5.54 9.45 4.98
C TRP A 188 5.95 10.80 4.41
N GLN A 189 4.97 11.65 4.12
CA GLN A 189 5.22 13.03 3.70
C GLN A 189 4.74 14.01 4.78
N ASP A 190 5.61 14.92 5.18
CA ASP A 190 5.22 16.13 5.89
C ASP A 190 4.65 17.14 4.90
N LYS A 191 3.33 17.21 4.80
CA LYS A 191 2.66 18.12 3.84
C LYS A 191 2.96 19.60 4.05
N ASN A 192 3.44 20.01 5.22
CA ASN A 192 3.73 21.42 5.50
C ASN A 192 5.06 21.87 4.90
N ASN A 193 6.07 21.00 4.95
CA ASN A 193 7.42 21.29 4.48
C ASN A 193 7.79 20.53 3.20
N GLU A 194 6.88 19.67 2.74
CA GLU A 194 7.02 18.73 1.63
C GLU A 194 8.15 17.70 1.79
N ASP A 195 8.72 17.58 2.99
CA ASP A 195 9.74 16.59 3.32
C ASP A 195 9.16 15.17 3.25
N ILE A 196 9.91 14.25 2.65
CA ILE A 196 9.54 12.83 2.54
C ILE A 196 10.50 12.00 3.37
N TYR A 197 9.94 11.07 4.14
CA TYR A 197 10.67 10.20 5.04
C TYR A 197 10.45 8.74 4.64
N ALA A 198 11.54 7.99 4.44
CA ALA A 198 11.49 6.54 4.42
C ALA A 198 11.34 6.03 5.85
N VAL A 199 10.45 5.06 6.07
CA VAL A 199 10.06 4.61 7.41
C VAL A 199 10.39 3.14 7.57
N LYS A 200 11.05 2.83 8.68
CA LYS A 200 11.33 1.47 9.13
C LYS A 200 10.71 1.27 10.50
N GLN A 201 9.92 0.22 10.64
CA GLN A 201 9.38 -0.17 11.95
C GLN A 201 10.19 -1.33 12.51
N LYS A 202 10.74 -1.18 13.72
CA LYS A 202 11.45 -2.25 14.43
C LYS A 202 11.00 -2.27 15.88
N LEU A 203 10.51 -3.41 16.35
CA LEU A 203 10.00 -3.60 17.72
C LEU A 203 8.96 -2.54 18.12
N GLY A 204 8.06 -2.17 17.20
CA GLY A 204 7.04 -1.15 17.44
C GLY A 204 7.54 0.30 17.43
N ILE A 205 8.83 0.55 17.23
CA ILE A 205 9.41 1.89 17.11
C ILE A 205 9.57 2.25 15.64
N TYR A 206 9.20 3.49 15.27
CA TYR A 206 9.41 4.02 13.93
C TYR A 206 10.72 4.78 13.84
N TYR A 207 11.52 4.39 12.86
CA TYR A 207 12.77 5.02 12.48
C TYR A 207 12.57 5.68 11.13
N LEU A 208 12.87 6.97 11.05
CA LEU A 208 12.65 7.80 9.88
C LEU A 208 13.98 8.20 9.26
N ARG A 209 14.04 8.20 7.93
CA ARG A 209 15.13 8.85 7.20
C ARG A 209 14.56 9.85 6.22
N LYS A 210 14.95 11.10 6.34
CA LYS A 210 14.60 12.14 5.36
C LYS A 210 15.30 11.83 4.04
N ILE A 211 14.55 11.84 2.95
CA ILE A 211 15.05 11.56 1.60
C ILE A 211 15.43 12.87 0.92
N ASN A 212 16.65 12.91 0.37
CA ASN A 212 17.09 13.98 -0.49
C ASN A 212 16.55 13.74 -1.92
N LEU A 213 15.51 14.48 -2.29
CA LEU A 213 14.86 14.33 -3.60
C LEU A 213 15.76 14.72 -4.79
N ARG A 214 16.92 15.34 -4.58
CA ARG A 214 17.87 15.65 -5.65
C ARG A 214 18.82 14.48 -5.95
N THR A 215 19.19 13.72 -4.93
CA THR A 215 20.20 12.64 -5.06
C THR A 215 19.62 11.24 -4.89
N GLY A 216 18.42 11.10 -4.32
CA GLY A 216 17.82 9.80 -3.95
C GLY A 216 18.39 9.20 -2.66
N GLU A 217 19.41 9.83 -2.06
CA GLU A 217 20.01 9.39 -0.80
C GLU A 217 19.13 9.75 0.41
N ALA A 218 19.27 8.98 1.49
CA ALA A 218 18.54 9.20 2.73
C ALA A 218 19.49 9.58 3.87
N ASN A 219 19.11 10.56 4.67
CA ASN A 219 19.85 11.00 5.86
C ASN A 219 19.89 9.89 6.94
N PRO A 220 20.74 10.01 7.98
CA PRO A 220 20.74 9.10 9.12
C PRO A 220 19.36 8.98 9.78
N PHE A 221 19.14 7.85 10.46
CA PHE A 221 17.88 7.57 11.15
C PHE A 221 17.61 8.56 12.29
N VAL A 222 16.36 9.02 12.36
CA VAL A 222 15.77 9.73 13.50
C VAL A 222 14.63 8.88 14.05
N ILE A 223 14.55 8.75 15.38
CA ILE A 223 13.47 8.00 16.02
C ILE A 223 12.22 8.90 16.09
N ALA A 224 11.10 8.44 15.53
CA ALA A 224 9.85 9.20 15.54
C ALA A 224 9.12 9.16 16.88
N ASN A 225 9.28 8.05 17.61
CA ASN A 225 8.57 7.76 18.85
C ASN A 225 9.47 6.99 19.82
N GLU A 226 9.49 7.44 21.07
CA GLU A 226 10.31 6.84 22.13
C GLU A 226 9.68 5.57 22.73
N LEU A 227 8.35 5.45 22.65
CA LEU A 227 7.61 4.29 23.12
C LEU A 227 7.20 3.39 21.95
N ALA A 228 7.30 2.08 22.14
CA ALA A 228 6.90 1.09 21.14
C ALA A 228 5.38 1.04 20.95
N PHE A 229 4.96 0.62 19.75
CA PHE A 229 3.58 0.34 19.34
C PHE A 229 2.61 1.52 19.49
N PRO A 230 2.91 2.72 18.95
CA PRO A 230 1.89 3.75 18.86
C PRO A 230 0.77 3.24 17.96
N SER A 231 -0.47 3.57 18.32
CA SER A 231 -1.65 3.21 17.53
C SER A 231 -1.71 3.98 16.22
N LYS A 232 -1.10 5.18 16.19
CA LYS A 232 -0.99 6.00 14.97
C LYS A 232 0.16 6.99 15.09
N THR A 233 0.87 7.19 13.99
CA THR A 233 1.91 8.21 13.88
C THR A 233 1.66 9.08 12.64
N LYS A 234 1.95 10.38 12.74
CA LYS A 234 1.91 11.34 11.63
C LYS A 234 3.05 12.35 11.76
N ILE A 235 3.51 12.89 10.65
CA ILE A 235 4.48 13.99 10.64
C ILE A 235 3.78 15.28 10.19
N HIS A 236 4.05 16.38 10.88
CA HIS A 236 3.62 17.72 10.51
C HIS A 236 4.59 18.76 11.05
N GLY A 237 5.06 19.69 10.22
CA GLY A 237 5.89 20.79 10.70
C GLY A 237 7.23 20.34 11.29
N HIS A 238 7.88 19.32 10.72
CA HIS A 238 9.08 18.64 11.24
C HIS A 238 8.87 17.98 12.61
N THR A 239 7.62 17.72 13.01
CA THR A 239 7.30 17.06 14.28
C THR A 239 6.55 15.75 14.00
N ALA A 240 7.02 14.66 14.59
CA ALA A 240 6.28 13.40 14.64
C ALA A 240 5.31 13.42 15.83
N TYR A 241 4.03 13.16 15.55
CA TYR A 241 2.96 13.03 16.53
C TYR A 241 2.53 11.58 16.61
N SER A 242 2.64 10.98 17.79
CA SER A 242 2.36 9.56 18.02
C SER A 242 1.26 9.41 19.08
N LEU A 243 0.18 8.71 18.73
CA LEU A 243 -0.95 8.44 19.62
C LEU A 243 -0.78 7.07 20.28
N PHE A 244 -0.84 7.04 21.61
CA PHE A 244 -0.80 5.84 22.42
C PHE A 244 -2.08 5.71 23.24
N TYR A 245 -2.58 4.49 23.40
CA TYR A 245 -3.68 4.22 24.33
C TYR A 245 -3.16 3.44 25.53
N LYS A 246 -3.52 3.89 26.73
CA LYS A 246 -3.35 3.15 27.98
C LYS A 246 -4.66 3.23 28.75
N ASN A 247 -5.26 2.08 29.08
CA ASN A 247 -6.55 2.00 29.78
C ASN A 247 -7.64 2.87 29.13
N ASN A 248 -7.82 2.75 27.81
CA ASN A 248 -8.74 3.56 26.98
C ASN A 248 -8.49 5.08 26.99
N THR A 249 -7.40 5.55 27.61
CA THR A 249 -7.02 6.96 27.60
C THR A 249 -5.94 7.17 26.54
N GLY A 250 -6.20 8.07 25.60
CA GLY A 250 -5.26 8.44 24.54
C GLY A 250 -4.26 9.49 25.03
N LYS A 251 -2.96 9.27 24.80
CA LYS A 251 -1.90 10.27 24.99
C LYS A 251 -1.19 10.52 23.66
N ILE A 252 -0.98 11.78 23.32
CA ILE A 252 -0.16 12.18 22.17
C ILE A 252 1.24 12.50 22.67
N LEU A 253 2.24 11.89 22.07
CA LEU A 253 3.65 12.24 22.24
C LEU A 253 4.14 12.93 20.98
N THR A 254 5.05 13.90 21.15
CA THR A 254 5.62 14.68 20.06
C THR A 254 7.14 14.55 20.07
N LYS A 255 7.74 14.41 18.89
CA LYS A 255 9.20 14.41 18.71
C LYS A 255 9.58 15.36 17.58
N ASN A 256 10.46 16.31 17.87
CA ASN A 256 11.04 17.17 16.84
C ASN A 256 12.05 16.36 16.00
N LEU A 257 11.98 16.48 14.68
CA LEU A 257 12.79 15.74 13.71
C LEU A 257 13.95 16.57 13.13
N LYS A 258 14.12 17.82 13.56
CA LYS A 258 15.27 18.65 13.21
C LYS A 258 16.50 18.29 14.03
#